data_AF-C9KJI4-F1
#
_entry.id   AF-C9KJI4-F1
#
_cell.length_a   1.000
_cell.length_b   1.000
_cell.length_c   1.000
_cell.angle_alpha   90.00
_cell.angle_beta   90.00
_cell.angle_gamma   90.00
#
_symmetry.space_group_name_H-M   'P 1'
#
loop_
_entity.id
_entity.type
_entity.pdbx_description
1 polymer ?
#
loop_
_entity_poly.entity_id
_entity_poly.type
_entity_poly.pdbx_seq_one_letter_code
_entity_poly.pdbx_strand_id
1 'polypeptide(L)'
;MESQSMINVILGAVTALIVFTILGHATARLVKKNKYEPNDYVYVKTIGGPLLARVEKVVWESSVSPLVTGPIYHLYYVESETRTHLLESAILCKFKGERLVSNE
;
A
#
# COMPACT_ATOMS: atom_id res chain seq x y z
N MET A 1 41.12 20.64 -22.80
CA MET A 1 39.71 21.11 -22.67
C MET A 1 38.72 19.95 -22.61
N GLU A 2 38.97 18.83 -23.30
CA GLU A 2 38.07 17.65 -23.33
C GLU A 2 37.99 16.87 -22.01
N SER A 3 39.10 16.77 -21.26
CA SER A 3 39.14 16.08 -19.96
C SER A 3 38.22 16.71 -18.91
N GLN A 4 38.12 18.04 -18.85
CA GLN A 4 37.21 18.74 -17.93
C GLN A 4 35.73 18.53 -18.29
N SER A 5 35.41 18.47 -19.59
CA SER A 5 34.05 18.16 -20.05
C SER A 5 33.64 16.74 -19.66
N MET A 6 34.55 15.76 -19.79
CA MET A 6 34.30 14.37 -19.42
C MET A 6 34.11 14.20 -17.91
N ILE A 7 34.93 14.89 -17.10
CA ILE A 7 34.82 14.89 -15.63
C ILE A 7 33.47 15.48 -15.19
N ASN A 8 33.02 16.59 -15.81
CA ASN A 8 31.74 17.20 -15.47
C ASN A 8 30.53 16.32 -15.83
N VAL A 9 30.60 15.58 -16.94
CA VAL A 9 29.55 14.62 -17.33
C VAL A 9 29.51 13.45 -16.36
N ILE A 10 30.67 12.90 -15.99
CA ILE A 10 30.77 11.80 -15.02
C ILE A 10 30.23 12.26 -13.65
N LEU A 11 30.62 13.46 -13.20
CA LEU A 11 30.15 14.02 -11.94
C LEU A 11 28.63 14.24 -11.95
N GLY A 12 28.09 14.74 -13.07
CA GLY A 12 26.65 14.88 -13.27
C GLY A 12 25.90 13.54 -13.20
N ALA A 13 26.42 12.50 -13.86
CA ALA A 13 25.84 11.16 -13.84
C ALA A 13 25.87 10.53 -12.44
N VAL A 14 26.98 10.68 -11.72
CA VAL A 14 27.11 10.20 -10.33
C VAL A 14 26.15 10.92 -9.40
N THR A 15 26.02 12.25 -9.55
CA THR A 15 25.09 13.05 -8.75
C THR A 15 23.64 12.65 -9.01
N ALA A 16 23.27 12.45 -10.28
CA ALA A 16 21.93 11.98 -10.66
C ALA A 16 21.64 10.59 -10.08
N LEU A 17 22.59 9.66 -10.16
CA LEU A 17 22.44 8.31 -9.60
C LEU A 17 22.20 8.36 -8.08
N ILE A 18 22.94 9.20 -7.36
CA ILE A 18 22.77 9.39 -5.91
C ILE A 18 21.38 9.95 -5.61
N VAL A 19 20.94 10.99 -6.33
CA VAL A 19 19.62 11.59 -6.14
C VAL A 19 18.50 10.58 -6.41
N PHE A 20 18.58 9.81 -7.48
CA PHE A 20 17.60 8.76 -7.79
C PHE A 20 17.56 7.68 -6.72
N THR A 21 18.72 7.28 -6.20
CA THR A 21 18.82 6.25 -5.15
C THR A 21 18.21 6.75 -3.84
N ILE A 22 18.52 7.99 -3.44
CA ILE A 22 17.95 8.61 -2.23
C ILE A 22 16.44 8.79 -2.38
N LEU A 23 15.97 9.25 -3.54
CA LEU A 23 14.55 9.42 -3.82
C LEU A 23 13.82 8.07 -3.79
N GLY A 24 14.39 7.04 -4.42
CA GLY A 24 13.86 5.67 -4.37
C GLY A 24 13.82 5.10 -2.94
N HIS A 25 14.83 5.37 -2.13
CA HIS A 25 14.83 4.97 -0.71
C HIS A 25 13.79 5.73 0.11
N ALA A 26 13.62 7.02 -0.15
CA ALA A 26 12.64 7.85 0.53
C ALA A 26 11.20 7.42 0.18
N THR A 27 10.93 7.12 -1.10
CA THR A 27 9.62 6.60 -1.53
C THR A 27 9.36 5.20 -0.99
N ALA A 28 10.38 4.33 -0.91
CA ALA A 28 10.25 3.00 -0.30
C ALA A 28 9.93 3.07 1.20
N ARG A 29 10.47 4.06 1.93
CA ARG A 29 10.14 4.29 3.34
C ARG A 29 8.74 4.85 3.56
N LEU A 30 8.16 5.50 2.54
CA LEU A 30 6.79 6.00 2.57
C LEU A 30 5.75 4.91 2.27
N VAL A 31 6.16 3.69 1.93
CA VAL A 31 5.24 2.56 1.79
C VAL A 31 4.64 2.28 3.16
N LYS A 32 3.37 2.63 3.32
CA LYS A 32 2.58 2.37 4.53
C LYS A 32 2.72 0.89 4.89
N LYS A 33 2.89 0.56 6.17
CA LYS A 33 2.89 -0.86 6.56
C LYS A 33 1.49 -1.42 6.35
N ASN A 34 1.39 -2.60 5.75
CA ASN A 34 0.11 -3.26 5.54
C ASN A 34 -0.57 -3.55 6.90
N LYS A 35 -1.80 -3.07 7.11
CA LYS A 35 -2.54 -3.24 8.38
C LYS A 35 -3.27 -4.58 8.48
N TYR A 36 -3.65 -5.16 7.33
CA TYR A 36 -4.40 -6.43 7.26
C TYR A 36 -3.69 -7.43 6.34
N GLU A 37 -3.72 -8.70 6.72
CA GLU A 37 -3.06 -9.81 6.02
C GLU A 37 -4.10 -10.73 5.36
N PRO A 38 -3.71 -11.50 4.34
CA PRO A 38 -4.57 -12.55 3.79
C PRO A 38 -5.05 -13.49 4.90
N ASN A 39 -6.34 -13.86 4.84
CA ASN A 39 -7.09 -14.63 5.83
C ASN A 39 -7.55 -13.89 7.08
N ASP A 40 -7.25 -12.59 7.22
CA ASP A 40 -7.87 -11.79 8.27
C ASP A 40 -9.38 -11.67 8.05
N TYR A 41 -10.14 -11.76 9.14
CA TYR A 41 -11.55 -11.41 9.16
C TYR A 41 -11.69 -9.96 9.62
N VAL A 42 -12.45 -9.18 8.88
CA VAL A 42 -12.61 -7.73 9.07
C VAL A 42 -14.07 -7.32 8.96
N TYR A 43 -14.46 -6.26 9.66
CA TYR A 43 -15.73 -5.58 9.40
C TYR A 43 -15.53 -4.42 8.45
N VAL A 44 -16.41 -4.31 7.47
CA VAL A 44 -16.36 -3.30 6.43
C VAL A 44 -17.61 -2.44 6.52
N LYS A 45 -17.45 -1.12 6.43
CA LYS A 45 -18.58 -0.20 6.38
C LYS A 45 -19.24 -0.26 4.99
N THR A 46 -20.49 -0.68 4.92
CA THR A 46 -21.29 -0.63 3.69
C THR A 46 -22.53 0.23 3.89
N ILE A 47 -23.24 0.54 2.79
CA ILE A 47 -24.49 1.31 2.82
C ILE A 47 -25.57 0.60 3.66
N GLY A 48 -25.54 -0.74 3.70
CA GLY A 48 -26.49 -1.55 4.47
C GLY A 48 -26.07 -1.82 5.93
N GLY A 49 -24.92 -1.30 6.38
CA GLY A 49 -24.35 -1.60 7.69
C GLY A 49 -22.99 -2.30 7.62
N PRO A 50 -22.41 -2.67 8.78
CA PRO A 50 -21.13 -3.37 8.83
C PRO A 50 -21.29 -4.82 8.35
N LEU A 51 -20.48 -5.24 7.38
CA LEU A 51 -20.46 -6.62 6.89
C LEU A 51 -19.16 -7.31 7.27
N LEU A 52 -19.25 -8.60 7.63
CA LEU A 52 -18.08 -9.44 7.86
C LEU A 52 -17.47 -9.86 6.51
N ALA A 53 -16.19 -9.61 6.36
CA ALA A 53 -15.42 -10.00 5.19
C ALA A 53 -14.11 -10.68 5.57
N ARG A 54 -13.65 -11.58 4.71
CA ARG A 54 -12.31 -12.18 4.78
C ARG A 54 -11.41 -11.53 3.75
N VAL A 55 -10.19 -11.15 4.15
CA VAL A 55 -9.17 -10.67 3.23
C VAL A 55 -8.67 -11.86 2.40
N GLU A 56 -8.94 -11.88 1.09
CA GLU A 56 -8.39 -12.90 0.19
C GLU A 56 -6.97 -12.51 -0.24
N LYS A 57 -6.76 -11.24 -0.58
CA LYS A 57 -5.48 -10.74 -1.11
C LYS A 57 -5.31 -9.25 -0.81
N VAL A 58 -4.06 -8.83 -0.67
CA VAL A 58 -3.69 -7.41 -0.64
C VAL A 58 -2.88 -7.09 -1.89
N VAL A 59 -3.28 -6.06 -2.62
CA VAL A 59 -2.60 -5.57 -3.82
C VAL A 59 -2.14 -4.15 -3.57
N TRP A 60 -0.87 -3.88 -3.87
CA TRP A 60 -0.32 -2.54 -3.81
C TRP A 60 -0.43 -1.90 -5.18
N GLU A 61 -1.47 -1.11 -5.40
CA GLU A 61 -1.61 -0.33 -6.63
C GLU A 61 -1.05 1.07 -6.43
N SER A 62 -0.29 1.51 -7.42
CA SER A 62 0.15 2.89 -7.55
C SER A 62 -0.83 3.59 -8.49
N SER A 63 -1.67 4.48 -7.96
CA SER A 63 -2.55 5.30 -8.80
C SER A 63 -1.76 6.38 -9.55
N VAL A 64 -0.55 6.72 -9.08
CA VAL A 64 0.32 7.73 -9.69
C VAL A 64 1.79 7.32 -9.45
N SER A 65 2.52 6.93 -10.49
CA SER A 65 3.98 6.76 -10.38
C SER A 65 4.61 8.12 -10.03
N PRO A 66 5.42 8.26 -8.95
CA PRO A 66 6.12 7.24 -8.17
C PRO A 66 5.53 6.98 -6.75
N LEU A 67 4.31 7.43 -6.49
CA LEU A 67 3.68 7.45 -5.17
C LEU A 67 2.74 6.26 -5.03
N VAL A 68 3.25 5.17 -4.45
CA VAL A 68 2.42 4.07 -3.96
C VAL A 68 1.37 4.66 -3.01
N THR A 69 0.11 4.71 -3.46
CA THR A 69 -0.93 5.51 -2.80
C THR A 69 -1.51 4.78 -1.59
N GLY A 70 -1.50 3.44 -1.61
CA GLY A 70 -1.86 2.60 -0.47
C GLY A 70 -2.22 1.17 -0.87
N PRO A 71 -2.48 0.29 0.11
CA PRO A 71 -2.93 -1.07 -0.16
C PRO A 71 -4.43 -1.09 -0.55
N ILE A 72 -4.75 -1.89 -1.56
CA ILE A 72 -6.11 -2.29 -1.92
C ILE A 72 -6.35 -3.71 -1.40
N TYR A 73 -7.44 -3.88 -0.66
CA TYR A 73 -7.82 -5.15 -0.07
C TYR A 73 -8.90 -5.81 -0.93
N HIS A 74 -8.60 -7.01 -1.43
CA HIS A 74 -9.59 -7.89 -2.02
C HIS A 74 -10.27 -8.66 -0.90
N LEU A 75 -11.56 -8.44 -0.74
CA LEU A 75 -12.36 -8.96 0.35
C LEU A 75 -13.45 -9.88 -0.18
N TYR A 76 -13.68 -10.96 0.54
CA TYR A 76 -14.80 -11.87 0.34
C TYR A 76 -15.81 -11.66 1.47
N TYR A 77 -17.01 -11.18 1.16
CA TYR A 77 -18.10 -11.05 2.12
C TYR A 77 -18.65 -12.43 2.47
N VAL A 78 -18.62 -12.76 3.76
CA VAL A 78 -18.99 -14.10 4.23
C VAL A 78 -20.49 -14.35 4.08
N GLU A 79 -21.32 -13.33 4.34
CA GLU A 79 -22.79 -13.47 4.33
C GLU A 79 -23.41 -13.43 2.94
N SER A 80 -22.82 -12.68 2.01
CA SER A 80 -23.35 -12.49 0.65
C SER A 80 -22.60 -13.28 -0.41
N GLU A 81 -21.55 -14.02 -0.02
CA GLU A 81 -20.66 -14.78 -0.90
C GLU A 81 -20.11 -13.95 -2.09
N THR A 82 -19.97 -12.64 -1.89
CA THR A 82 -19.55 -11.72 -2.95
C THR A 82 -18.13 -11.22 -2.73
N ARG A 83 -17.40 -10.99 -3.84
CA ARG A 83 -16.05 -10.44 -3.83
C ARG A 83 -16.08 -8.94 -4.11
N THR A 84 -15.29 -8.19 -3.37
CA THR A 84 -15.12 -6.74 -3.57
C THR A 84 -13.66 -6.34 -3.41
N HIS A 85 -13.32 -5.13 -3.85
CA HIS A 85 -12.03 -4.50 -3.65
C HIS A 85 -12.24 -3.16 -2.96
N LEU A 86 -11.60 -2.95 -1.83
CA LEU A 86 -11.82 -1.76 -1.00
C LEU A 86 -10.49 -1.21 -0.47
N LEU A 87 -10.49 0.09 -0.23
CA LEU A 87 -9.39 0.81 0.42
C LEU A 87 -9.39 0.53 1.93
N GLU A 88 -8.23 0.69 2.57
CA GLU A 88 -8.04 0.58 4.02
C GLU A 88 -9.10 1.37 4.82
N SER A 89 -9.48 2.55 4.35
CA SER A 89 -10.44 3.44 5.02
C SER A 89 -11.88 2.90 5.10
N ALA A 90 -12.22 1.91 4.27
CA ALA A 90 -13.53 1.25 4.33
C ALA A 90 -13.59 0.14 5.40
N ILE A 91 -12.44 -0.29 5.91
CA ILE A 91 -12.33 -1.34 6.92
C ILE A 91 -12.42 -0.71 8.30
N LEU A 92 -13.39 -1.13 9.11
CA LEU A 92 -13.69 -0.60 10.44
C LEU A 92 -12.82 -1.23 11.52
N CYS A 93 -12.65 -2.55 11.47
CA CYS A 93 -11.89 -3.30 12.48
C CYS A 93 -11.50 -4.69 11.97
N LYS A 94 -10.49 -5.28 12.61
CA LYS A 94 -10.04 -6.66 12.38
C LYS A 94 -10.35 -7.52 13.59
N PHE A 95 -10.66 -8.79 13.33
CA PHE A 95 -10.70 -9.83 14.35
C PHE A 95 -9.29 -10.38 14.60
N LYS A 96 -8.89 -10.42 15.86
CA LYS A 96 -7.66 -11.08 16.31
C LYS A 96 -8.04 -12.11 17.37
N GLY A 97 -8.32 -13.34 16.94
CA GLY A 97 -8.97 -14.34 17.80
C GLY A 97 -10.40 -13.92 18.12
N GLU A 98 -10.74 -13.85 19.41
CA GLU A 98 -12.07 -13.43 19.89
C GLU A 98 -12.19 -11.90 20.10
N ARG A 99 -11.13 -11.13 19.85
CA ARG A 99 -11.10 -9.69 20.12
C ARG A 99 -11.22 -8.88 18.83
N LEU A 100 -12.08 -7.86 18.87
CA LEU A 100 -12.16 -6.82 17.85
C LEU A 100 -11.09 -5.77 18.12
N VAL A 101 -10.26 -5.49 17.12
CA VAL A 101 -9.26 -4.42 17.16
C VAL A 101 -9.73 -3.33 16.19
N SER A 102 -10.11 -2.17 16.73
CA SER A 102 -10.56 -1.02 15.94
C SER A 102 -9.45 -0.45 15.07
N ASN A 103 -9.83 0.05 13.90
CA ASN A 103 -8.98 0.85 13.06
C ASN A 103 -8.89 2.26 13.69
N GLU A 104 -8.04 2.43 14.72
CA GLU A 104 -7.61 3.76 15.20
C GLU A 104 -6.82 4.50 14.12
#